data_AF-A0A2V9ITS5-F1
#
_entry.id   AF-A0A2V9ITS5-F1
#
_cell.length_a   1.000
_cell.length_b   1.000
_cell.length_c   1.000
_cell.angle_alpha   90.00
_cell.angle_beta   90.00
_cell.angle_gamma   90.00
#
_symmetry.space_group_name_H-M   'P 1'
#
loop_
_entity.id
_entity.type
_entity.pdbx_description
1 polymer ?
#
loop_
_entity_poly.entity_id
_entity_poly.type
_entity_poly.pdbx_seq_one_letter_code
_entity_poly.pdbx_strand_id
1 'polypeptide(L)'
;MAKKGTSVRVSLFLLVLGLLAAGSAFAGSLIVGSVAGATHASLGGQALVAGNTIFSGDDLEVRDGAAVVTVGSGSRMVFGKDSVASFGRDASEVTAFLSKGSASVYHPAEDQALLRLRIGNLSIVPGKGFKTLGEVAMTGDTLIVTTKEGLLRAEGNGKTTEIPQGQSAKFIAKVSRSPQQAGGAQTYGGGGSSAVMWIAVAAGATAAVLAGLAMSRASDAKDASNAATAAANKADSDALAAKDAANTANTNAVAAGCALNTLFGTPTATPFTPVGTTCP
;
A
#
# COMPACT_ATOMS: atom_id res chain seq x y z
N MET A 1 -60.01 -42.94 -4.67
CA MET A 1 -59.94 -42.06 -3.49
C MET A 1 -58.49 -41.73 -3.19
N ALA A 2 -57.97 -40.63 -3.74
CA ALA A 2 -56.55 -40.26 -3.59
C ALA A 2 -56.32 -39.61 -2.21
N LYS A 3 -55.31 -40.12 -1.47
CA LYS A 3 -54.92 -39.67 -0.12
C LYS A 3 -54.45 -38.21 -0.16
N LYS A 4 -55.39 -37.29 0.06
CA LYS A 4 -55.21 -35.83 0.09
C LYS A 4 -54.22 -35.34 1.16
N GLY A 5 -53.90 -36.16 2.17
CA GLY A 5 -52.99 -35.81 3.26
C GLY A 5 -51.49 -35.95 2.95
N THR A 6 -51.10 -36.78 1.98
CA THR A 6 -49.68 -37.06 1.71
C THR A 6 -49.05 -36.00 0.80
N SER A 7 -49.78 -35.48 -0.19
CA SER A 7 -49.26 -34.42 -1.08
C SER A 7 -49.01 -33.09 -0.36
N VAL A 8 -49.81 -32.75 0.65
CA VAL A 8 -49.64 -31.49 1.40
C VAL A 8 -48.37 -31.52 2.27
N ARG A 9 -48.06 -32.67 2.87
CA ARG A 9 -46.86 -32.83 3.71
C ARG A 9 -45.57 -32.83 2.90
N VAL A 10 -45.58 -33.44 1.72
CA VAL A 10 -44.41 -33.45 0.81
C VAL A 10 -44.15 -32.06 0.23
N SER A 11 -45.21 -31.33 -0.13
CA SER A 11 -45.06 -29.95 -0.65
C SER A 11 -44.58 -28.97 0.43
N LEU A 12 -45.02 -29.13 1.68
CA LEU A 12 -44.54 -28.32 2.80
C LEU A 12 -43.06 -28.62 3.12
N PHE A 13 -42.65 -29.89 3.06
CA PHE A 13 -41.26 -30.29 3.26
C PHE A 13 -40.33 -29.72 2.18
N LEU A 14 -40.75 -29.74 0.92
CA LEU A 14 -39.99 -29.16 -0.20
C LEU A 14 -39.90 -27.62 -0.12
N LEU A 15 -40.97 -26.96 0.33
CA LEU A 15 -40.97 -25.51 0.54
C LEU A 15 -39.99 -25.10 1.67
N VAL A 16 -39.99 -25.84 2.79
CA VAL A 16 -39.08 -25.60 3.91
C VAL A 16 -37.63 -25.89 3.53
N LEU A 17 -37.37 -26.93 2.72
CA LEU A 17 -36.03 -27.21 2.18
C LEU A 17 -35.54 -26.10 1.23
N GLY A 18 -36.43 -25.54 0.41
CA GLY A 18 -36.11 -24.41 -0.48
C GLY A 18 -35.77 -23.12 0.26
N LEU A 19 -36.43 -22.86 1.40
CA LEU A 19 -36.15 -21.71 2.27
C LEU A 19 -34.84 -21.86 3.06
N LEU A 20 -34.41 -23.09 3.38
CA LEU A 20 -33.12 -23.37 4.03
C LEU A 20 -31.92 -23.31 3.07
N ALA A 21 -32.15 -23.44 1.76
CA ALA A 21 -31.10 -23.31 0.73
C ALA A 21 -30.82 -21.86 0.32
N ALA A 22 -31.70 -20.92 0.68
CA ALA A 22 -31.43 -19.48 0.64
C ALA A 22 -30.63 -19.05 1.89
N GLY A 23 -29.55 -19.78 2.18
CA GLY A 23 -28.54 -19.33 3.12
C GLY A 23 -27.96 -18.04 2.58
N SER A 24 -28.30 -16.94 3.24
CA SER A 24 -27.91 -15.59 2.87
C SER A 24 -26.40 -15.52 2.70
N ALA A 25 -25.93 -15.43 1.45
CA ALA A 25 -24.58 -15.02 1.14
C ALA A 25 -24.46 -13.51 1.39
N PHE A 26 -24.72 -13.07 2.63
CA PHE A 26 -24.17 -11.83 3.12
C PHE A 26 -22.70 -12.14 3.38
N ALA A 27 -21.85 -11.89 2.38
CA ALA A 27 -20.45 -11.66 2.64
C ALA A 27 -20.40 -10.45 3.58
N GLY A 28 -20.32 -10.71 4.88
CA GLY A 28 -20.18 -9.66 5.87
C GLY A 28 -18.97 -8.82 5.47
N SER A 29 -19.17 -7.52 5.29
CA SER A 29 -18.10 -6.63 4.88
C SER A 29 -17.04 -6.60 5.99
N LEU A 30 -15.94 -7.32 5.79
CA LEU A 30 -14.88 -7.46 6.79
C LEU A 30 -14.08 -6.16 6.87
N ILE A 31 -13.81 -5.70 8.10
CA ILE A 31 -13.02 -4.49 8.33
C ILE A 31 -11.61 -4.72 7.80
N VAL A 32 -11.17 -3.97 6.80
CA VAL A 32 -9.80 -4.02 6.26
C VAL A 32 -8.84 -3.25 7.18
N GLY A 33 -9.23 -2.06 7.58
CA GLY A 33 -8.39 -1.15 8.34
C GLY A 33 -9.03 0.22 8.51
N SER A 34 -8.19 1.23 8.72
CA SER A 34 -8.64 2.61 8.87
C SER A 34 -7.73 3.59 8.13
N VAL A 35 -8.26 4.77 7.85
CA VAL A 35 -7.51 5.85 7.22
C VAL A 35 -6.77 6.64 8.28
N ALA A 36 -5.45 6.71 8.18
CA ALA A 36 -4.62 7.55 9.05
C ALA A 36 -4.58 9.01 8.57
N GLY A 37 -4.71 9.22 7.25
CA GLY A 37 -4.75 10.55 6.65
C GLY A 37 -5.03 10.48 5.16
N ALA A 38 -5.62 11.54 4.62
CA ALA A 38 -5.94 11.63 3.20
C ALA A 38 -5.96 13.08 2.72
N THR A 39 -5.51 13.31 1.50
CA THR A 39 -5.63 14.57 0.77
C THR A 39 -6.12 14.26 -0.64
N HIS A 40 -7.17 14.96 -1.09
CA HIS A 40 -7.80 14.73 -2.41
C HIS A 40 -8.09 13.26 -2.73
N ALA A 41 -8.52 12.50 -1.73
CA ALA A 41 -8.90 11.11 -1.88
C ALA A 41 -10.37 10.90 -1.51
N SER A 42 -10.97 9.86 -2.09
CA SER A 42 -12.35 9.45 -1.81
C SER A 42 -12.47 7.94 -1.68
N LEU A 43 -13.39 7.50 -0.84
CA LEU A 43 -13.76 6.09 -0.67
C LEU A 43 -15.24 5.94 -1.05
N GLY A 44 -15.55 5.09 -2.03
CA GLY A 44 -16.92 4.97 -2.56
C GLY A 44 -17.48 6.29 -3.10
N GLY A 45 -16.63 7.20 -3.58
CA GLY A 45 -17.00 8.53 -4.06
C GLY A 45 -17.17 9.61 -2.98
N GLN A 46 -17.10 9.25 -1.69
CA GLN A 46 -17.16 10.20 -0.58
C GLN A 46 -15.76 10.67 -0.18
N ALA A 47 -15.62 11.95 0.16
CA ALA A 47 -14.33 12.50 0.59
C ALA A 47 -13.78 11.71 1.78
N LEU A 48 -12.51 11.31 1.67
CA LEU A 48 -11.85 10.48 2.65
C LEU A 48 -11.23 11.35 3.74
N VAL A 49 -11.52 11.04 5.00
CA VAL A 49 -10.97 11.72 6.17
C VAL A 49 -10.33 10.72 7.12
N ALA A 50 -9.43 11.21 7.97
CA ALA A 50 -8.78 10.39 8.98
C ALA A 50 -9.82 9.77 9.94
N GLY A 51 -9.61 8.51 10.32
CA GLY A 51 -10.51 7.73 11.16
C GLY A 51 -11.56 6.92 10.40
N ASN A 52 -11.77 7.17 9.10
CA ASN A 52 -12.70 6.36 8.31
C ASN A 52 -12.28 4.89 8.33
N THR A 53 -13.25 4.00 8.60
CA THR A 53 -13.04 2.56 8.52
C THR A 53 -13.18 2.12 7.07
N ILE A 54 -12.22 1.33 6.60
CA ILE A 54 -12.25 0.71 5.27
C ILE A 54 -12.73 -0.72 5.45
N PHE A 55 -13.66 -1.11 4.62
CA PHE A 55 -14.19 -2.46 4.56
C PHE A 55 -13.84 -3.15 3.24
N SER A 56 -13.96 -4.49 3.26
CA SER A 56 -13.80 -5.29 2.05
C SER A 56 -14.87 -4.92 1.02
N GLY A 57 -14.44 -4.62 -0.19
CA GLY A 57 -15.28 -4.13 -1.28
C GLY A 57 -15.26 -2.61 -1.45
N ASP A 58 -14.63 -1.86 -0.55
CA ASP A 58 -14.51 -0.40 -0.74
C ASP A 58 -13.51 -0.06 -1.86
N ASP A 59 -13.87 0.96 -2.64
CA ASP A 59 -13.06 1.53 -3.71
C ASP A 59 -12.47 2.88 -3.27
N LEU A 60 -11.14 2.96 -3.27
CA LEU A 60 -10.35 4.15 -3.03
C LEU A 60 -9.92 4.79 -4.35
N GLU A 61 -10.14 6.09 -4.46
CA GLU A 61 -9.60 6.93 -5.52
C GLU A 61 -8.78 8.06 -4.89
N VAL A 62 -7.56 8.26 -5.39
CA VAL A 62 -6.70 9.39 -5.06
C VAL A 62 -6.49 10.20 -6.33
N ARG A 63 -6.82 11.48 -6.29
CA ARG A 63 -6.63 12.42 -7.41
C ARG A 63 -5.23 13.04 -7.29
N ASP A 64 -5.14 14.32 -7.01
CA ASP A 64 -3.87 15.04 -6.85
C ASP A 64 -3.44 15.11 -5.38
N GLY A 65 -3.27 13.95 -4.74
CA GLY A 65 -2.95 13.89 -3.32
C GLY A 65 -2.43 12.53 -2.89
N ALA A 66 -2.72 12.15 -1.65
CA ALA A 66 -2.32 10.87 -1.08
C ALA A 66 -3.36 10.32 -0.11
N ALA A 67 -3.40 9.01 0.07
CA ALA A 67 -4.17 8.35 1.12
C ALA A 67 -3.29 7.36 1.89
N VAL A 68 -3.33 7.43 3.22
CA VAL A 68 -2.61 6.53 4.12
C VAL A 68 -3.62 5.63 4.81
N VAL A 69 -3.49 4.34 4.60
CA VAL A 69 -4.34 3.29 5.16
C VAL A 69 -3.52 2.46 6.14
N THR A 70 -3.98 2.37 7.38
CA THR A 70 -3.43 1.49 8.41
C THR A 70 -4.19 0.18 8.45
N VAL A 71 -3.45 -0.93 8.50
CA VAL A 71 -3.99 -2.29 8.48
C VAL A 71 -3.35 -3.10 9.63
N GLY A 72 -4.15 -3.95 10.27
CA GLY A 72 -3.63 -4.86 11.31
C GLY A 72 -3.03 -4.11 12.50
N SER A 73 -1.91 -4.60 13.02
CA SER A 73 -1.26 -4.06 14.22
C SER A 73 -0.18 -3.01 13.93
N GLY A 74 0.01 -2.59 12.67
CA GLY A 74 1.01 -1.58 12.34
C GLY A 74 1.37 -1.46 10.86
N SER A 75 0.93 -2.38 10.02
CA SER A 75 1.11 -2.29 8.57
C SER A 75 0.43 -1.05 7.98
N ARG A 76 1.04 -0.47 6.95
CA ARG A 76 0.53 0.73 6.28
C ARG A 76 0.62 0.59 4.77
N MET A 77 -0.37 1.13 4.09
CA MET A 77 -0.34 1.35 2.65
C MET A 77 -0.50 2.84 2.37
N VAL A 78 0.34 3.40 1.51
CA VAL A 78 0.19 4.78 1.05
C VAL A 78 -0.08 4.77 -0.43
N PHE A 79 -1.21 5.33 -0.83
CA PHE A 79 -1.60 5.48 -2.23
C PHE A 79 -1.29 6.90 -2.68
N GLY A 80 -0.52 7.02 -3.75
CA GLY A 80 -0.11 8.31 -4.31
C GLY A 80 -1.13 8.91 -5.26
N LYS A 81 -0.75 10.00 -5.91
CA LYS A 81 -1.60 10.65 -6.92
C LYS A 81 -2.03 9.71 -8.04
N ASP A 82 -3.19 10.00 -8.63
CA ASP A 82 -3.79 9.26 -9.74
C ASP A 82 -4.01 7.75 -9.45
N SER A 83 -4.13 7.38 -8.18
CA SER A 83 -4.26 5.98 -7.78
C SER A 83 -5.70 5.57 -7.63
N VAL A 84 -6.03 4.36 -8.10
CA VAL A 84 -7.30 3.71 -7.81
C VAL A 84 -7.02 2.31 -7.31
N ALA A 85 -7.54 2.03 -6.12
CA ALA A 85 -7.39 0.74 -5.46
C ALA A 85 -8.72 0.28 -4.88
N SER A 86 -8.94 -1.02 -4.82
CA SER A 86 -10.01 -1.60 -4.00
C SER A 86 -9.43 -2.50 -2.93
N PHE A 87 -10.19 -2.75 -1.87
CA PHE A 87 -9.73 -3.56 -0.75
C PHE A 87 -10.51 -4.86 -0.64
N GLY A 88 -9.79 -5.94 -0.35
CA GLY A 88 -10.34 -7.23 0.00
C GLY A 88 -9.78 -7.69 1.34
N ARG A 89 -10.60 -8.34 2.14
CA ARG A 89 -10.14 -9.03 3.35
C ARG A 89 -10.66 -10.46 3.35
N ASP A 90 -9.72 -11.37 3.52
CA ASP A 90 -9.97 -12.77 3.85
C ASP A 90 -9.69 -13.00 5.35
N ALA A 91 -9.77 -14.25 5.82
CA ALA A 91 -9.65 -14.60 7.24
C ALA A 91 -8.34 -14.09 7.90
N SER A 92 -7.21 -14.07 7.18
CA SER A 92 -5.89 -13.68 7.70
C SER A 92 -5.08 -12.78 6.78
N GLU A 93 -5.61 -12.44 5.60
CA GLU A 93 -4.91 -11.65 4.58
C GLU A 93 -5.75 -10.44 4.19
N VAL A 94 -5.09 -9.29 4.14
CA VAL A 94 -5.62 -8.07 3.56
C VAL A 94 -4.96 -7.86 2.21
N THR A 95 -5.80 -7.73 1.19
CA THR A 95 -5.37 -7.49 -0.19
C THR A 95 -5.83 -6.11 -0.64
N ALA A 96 -4.91 -5.27 -1.09
CA ALA A 96 -5.24 -4.10 -1.91
C ALA A 96 -5.05 -4.43 -3.38
N PHE A 97 -6.06 -4.14 -4.21
CA PHE A 97 -6.03 -4.33 -5.65
C PHE A 97 -5.80 -2.98 -6.31
N LEU A 98 -4.56 -2.70 -6.73
CA LEU A 98 -4.19 -1.44 -7.36
C LEU A 98 -4.38 -1.55 -8.88
N SER A 99 -5.23 -0.68 -9.42
CA SER A 99 -5.59 -0.67 -10.85
C SER A 99 -4.79 0.36 -11.67
N LYS A 100 -4.43 1.50 -11.05
CA LYS A 100 -3.56 2.54 -11.62
C LYS A 100 -2.87 3.32 -10.50
N GLY A 101 -1.83 4.08 -10.86
CA GLY A 101 -1.10 4.97 -9.96
C GLY A 101 0.06 4.29 -9.23
N SER A 102 0.27 4.66 -7.97
CA SER A 102 1.36 4.15 -7.14
C SER A 102 0.88 3.82 -5.73
N ALA A 103 1.53 2.82 -5.14
CA ALA A 103 1.33 2.47 -3.74
C ALA A 103 2.68 2.14 -3.08
N SER A 104 2.85 2.56 -1.83
CA SER A 104 3.90 2.04 -0.97
C SER A 104 3.30 1.15 0.12
N VAL A 105 4.07 0.17 0.54
CA VAL A 105 3.69 -0.82 1.54
C VAL A 105 4.75 -0.80 2.62
N TYR A 106 4.32 -0.57 3.86
CA TYR A 106 5.11 -0.77 5.06
C TYR A 106 4.54 -1.93 5.85
N HIS A 107 5.38 -2.90 6.19
CA HIS A 107 5.02 -4.06 7.00
C HIS A 107 6.07 -4.24 8.10
N PRO A 108 5.71 -4.13 9.39
CA PRO A 108 6.63 -4.43 10.48
C PRO A 108 6.91 -5.94 10.57
N ALA A 109 8.09 -6.31 11.06
CA ALA A 109 8.49 -7.73 11.15
C ALA A 109 7.60 -8.57 12.08
N GLU A 110 6.96 -7.91 13.05
CA GLU A 110 6.15 -8.51 14.12
C GLU A 110 4.64 -8.54 13.82
N ASP A 111 4.21 -7.96 12.71
CA ASP A 111 2.80 -7.97 12.32
C ASP A 111 2.42 -9.32 11.71
N GLN A 112 1.35 -9.91 12.20
CA GLN A 112 0.83 -11.19 11.72
C GLN A 112 -0.17 -11.03 10.58
N ALA A 113 -0.68 -9.82 10.34
CA ALA A 113 -1.58 -9.56 9.23
C ALA A 113 -0.82 -9.69 7.91
N LEU A 114 -1.17 -10.68 7.10
CA LEU A 114 -0.60 -10.82 5.77
C LEU A 114 -1.12 -9.67 4.91
N LEU A 115 -0.20 -8.86 4.40
CA LEU A 115 -0.51 -7.76 3.50
C LEU A 115 -0.09 -8.11 2.08
N ARG A 116 -1.02 -7.97 1.14
CA ARG A 116 -0.78 -8.23 -0.27
C ARG A 116 -1.22 -7.03 -1.11
N LEU A 117 -0.36 -6.59 -2.01
CA LEU A 117 -0.71 -5.62 -3.03
C LEU A 117 -0.80 -6.34 -4.39
N ARG A 118 -1.98 -6.39 -4.99
CA ARG A 118 -2.23 -7.05 -6.29
C ARG A 118 -2.36 -6.01 -7.40
N ILE A 119 -1.66 -6.26 -8.50
CA ILE A 119 -1.74 -5.48 -9.73
C ILE A 119 -1.95 -6.46 -10.88
N GLY A 120 -3.20 -6.53 -11.38
CA GLY A 120 -3.58 -7.54 -12.35
C GLY A 120 -3.31 -8.96 -11.84
N ASN A 121 -2.44 -9.70 -12.54
CA ASN A 121 -2.03 -11.06 -12.18
C ASN A 121 -0.79 -11.13 -11.27
N LEU A 122 -0.19 -9.99 -10.92
CA LEU A 122 0.99 -9.92 -10.05
C LEU A 122 0.58 -9.62 -8.61
N SER A 123 1.14 -10.35 -7.65
CA SER A 123 1.01 -10.08 -6.23
C SER A 123 2.35 -9.68 -5.64
N ILE A 124 2.39 -8.55 -4.95
CA ILE A 124 3.54 -8.07 -4.21
C ILE A 124 3.29 -8.32 -2.73
N VAL A 125 4.21 -9.05 -2.10
CA VAL A 125 4.09 -9.52 -0.72
C VAL A 125 5.37 -9.19 0.03
N PRO A 126 5.30 -8.67 1.27
CA PRO A 126 6.45 -8.58 2.16
C PRO A 126 7.10 -9.95 2.42
N GLY A 127 8.43 -9.97 2.55
CA GLY A 127 9.16 -11.15 2.98
C GLY A 127 8.86 -11.46 4.45
N LYS A 128 8.62 -12.74 4.76
CA LYS A 128 8.32 -13.17 6.14
C LYS A 128 9.50 -12.88 7.07
N GLY A 129 9.21 -12.32 8.25
CA GLY A 129 10.23 -12.04 9.27
C GLY A 129 11.07 -10.79 9.00
N PHE A 130 10.79 -10.03 7.95
CA PHE A 130 11.47 -8.77 7.64
C PHE A 130 10.54 -7.59 7.85
N LYS A 131 11.06 -6.55 8.52
CA LYS A 131 10.50 -5.21 8.36
C LYS A 131 10.69 -4.81 6.91
N THR A 132 9.60 -4.53 6.22
CA THR A 132 9.61 -4.33 4.78
C THR A 132 9.01 -2.97 4.44
N LEU A 133 9.75 -2.19 3.65
CA LEU A 133 9.25 -0.98 3.00
C LEU A 133 9.42 -1.15 1.50
N GLY A 134 8.29 -1.16 0.79
CA GLY A 134 8.22 -1.35 -0.64
C GLY A 134 7.46 -0.23 -1.34
N GLU A 135 7.82 0.03 -2.57
CA GLU A 135 7.15 0.99 -3.46
C GLU A 135 6.80 0.30 -4.77
N VAL A 136 5.62 0.61 -5.28
CA VAL A 136 5.11 0.13 -6.55
C VAL A 136 4.58 1.32 -7.32
N ALA A 137 5.03 1.49 -8.56
CA ALA A 137 4.58 2.55 -9.44
C ALA A 137 4.24 2.00 -10.83
N MET A 138 3.08 2.38 -11.35
CA MET A 138 2.67 2.08 -12.72
C MET A 138 2.93 3.27 -13.64
N THR A 139 3.61 2.99 -14.76
CA THR A 139 3.85 3.93 -15.85
C THR A 139 3.45 3.26 -17.16
N GLY A 140 2.27 3.61 -17.67
CA GLY A 140 1.66 2.92 -18.80
C GLY A 140 1.42 1.45 -18.46
N ASP A 141 1.92 0.53 -19.29
CA ASP A 141 1.82 -0.92 -19.06
C ASP A 141 3.00 -1.49 -18.26
N THR A 142 3.94 -0.63 -17.83
CA THR A 142 5.11 -1.02 -17.04
C THR A 142 4.85 -0.77 -15.56
N LEU A 143 5.16 -1.79 -14.76
CA LEU A 143 5.15 -1.75 -13.30
C LEU A 143 6.59 -1.79 -12.79
N ILE A 144 6.95 -0.84 -11.94
CA ILE A 144 8.23 -0.84 -11.23
C ILE A 144 7.96 -1.13 -9.77
N VAL A 145 8.63 -2.16 -9.24
CA VAL A 145 8.57 -2.54 -7.83
C VAL A 145 9.95 -2.33 -7.23
N THR A 146 10.04 -1.56 -6.15
CA THR A 146 11.29 -1.21 -5.48
C THR A 146 11.20 -1.57 -4.02
N THR A 147 12.24 -2.20 -3.47
CA THR A 147 12.34 -2.47 -2.05
C THR A 147 13.30 -1.47 -1.41
N LYS A 148 12.81 -0.64 -0.50
CA LYS A 148 13.62 0.34 0.24
C LYS A 148 14.25 -0.26 1.48
N GLU A 149 13.54 -1.16 2.14
CA GLU A 149 14.00 -1.86 3.35
C GLU A 149 13.45 -3.30 3.33
N GLY A 150 14.24 -4.26 3.79
CA GLY A 150 13.81 -5.65 3.91
C GLY A 150 13.76 -6.41 2.58
N LEU A 151 12.67 -7.14 2.35
CA LEU A 151 12.51 -8.02 1.19
C LEU A 151 11.09 -7.94 0.66
N LEU A 152 10.92 -7.73 -0.65
CA LEU A 152 9.64 -7.94 -1.33
C LEU A 152 9.70 -9.20 -2.17
N ARG A 153 8.55 -9.86 -2.31
CA ARG A 153 8.34 -11.00 -3.18
C ARG A 153 7.26 -10.64 -4.20
N ALA A 154 7.61 -10.70 -5.48
CA ALA A 154 6.67 -10.56 -6.58
C ALA A 154 6.27 -11.96 -7.07
N GLU A 155 4.99 -12.30 -6.91
CA GLU A 155 4.42 -13.60 -7.25
C GLU A 155 3.47 -13.44 -8.44
N GLY A 156 3.75 -14.11 -9.54
CA GLY A 156 2.92 -14.05 -10.76
C GLY A 156 3.27 -15.13 -11.76
N ASN A 157 2.25 -15.63 -12.47
CA ASN A 157 2.41 -16.69 -13.50
C ASN A 157 3.14 -17.95 -12.98
N GLY A 158 2.91 -18.32 -11.72
CA GLY A 158 3.55 -19.48 -11.08
C GLY A 158 5.02 -19.28 -10.70
N LYS A 159 5.58 -18.08 -10.86
CA LYS A 159 6.94 -17.75 -10.45
C LYS A 159 6.92 -16.75 -9.28
N THR A 160 7.85 -16.94 -8.35
CA THR A 160 8.20 -15.96 -7.33
C THR A 160 9.53 -15.33 -7.69
N THR A 161 9.59 -14.00 -7.63
CA THR A 161 10.81 -13.21 -7.77
C THR A 161 11.04 -12.45 -6.47
N GLU A 162 12.21 -12.65 -5.87
CA GLU A 162 12.62 -11.90 -4.70
C GLU A 162 13.26 -10.57 -5.14
N ILE A 163 12.91 -9.50 -4.43
CA ILE A 163 13.41 -8.14 -4.66
C ILE A 163 14.01 -7.67 -3.33
N PRO A 164 15.32 -7.91 -3.13
CA PRO A 164 16.03 -7.50 -1.92
C PRO A 164 16.04 -5.98 -1.74
N GLN A 165 16.37 -5.55 -0.52
CA GLN A 165 16.61 -4.15 -0.20
C GLN A 165 17.54 -3.45 -1.20
N GLY A 166 17.16 -2.23 -1.57
CA GLY A 166 17.89 -1.39 -2.52
C GLY A 166 17.69 -1.79 -4.00
N GLN A 167 16.93 -2.86 -4.28
CA GLN A 167 16.71 -3.33 -5.65
C GLN A 167 15.34 -2.93 -6.17
N SER A 168 15.26 -2.90 -7.51
CA SER A 168 14.01 -2.71 -8.24
C SER A 168 13.86 -3.76 -9.33
N ALA A 169 12.62 -4.23 -9.52
CA ALA A 169 12.25 -5.11 -10.61
C ALA A 169 11.17 -4.46 -11.48
N LYS A 170 11.25 -4.70 -12.78
CA LYS A 170 10.25 -4.22 -13.76
C LYS A 170 9.39 -5.38 -14.22
N PHE A 171 8.09 -5.15 -14.29
CA PHE A 171 7.10 -6.10 -14.76
C PHE A 171 6.21 -5.43 -15.81
N ILE A 172 5.61 -6.23 -16.69
CA ILE A 172 4.55 -5.76 -17.60
C ILE A 172 3.23 -6.14 -16.94
N ALA A 173 2.46 -5.14 -16.51
CA ALA A 173 1.19 -5.37 -15.85
C ALA A 173 0.11 -5.67 -16.89
N LYS A 174 -0.43 -6.89 -16.89
CA LYS A 174 -1.71 -7.16 -17.56
C LYS A 174 -2.85 -6.77 -16.61
N VAL A 175 -3.15 -5.48 -16.54
CA VAL A 175 -4.38 -5.00 -15.90
C VAL A 175 -5.54 -5.33 -16.84
N SER A 176 -6.46 -6.19 -16.39
CA SER A 176 -7.68 -6.48 -17.15
C SER A 176 -8.52 -5.22 -17.17
N ARG A 177 -8.46 -4.45 -18.26
CA ARG A 177 -9.43 -3.37 -18.50
C ARG A 177 -10.80 -4.05 -18.63
N SER A 178 -11.80 -3.52 -17.92
CA SER A 178 -13.20 -3.90 -18.09
C SER A 178 -13.52 -4.01 -19.59
N PRO A 179 -14.29 -5.01 -20.07
CA PRO A 179 -14.52 -5.18 -21.49
C PRO A 179 -15.26 -3.95 -22.01
N GLN A 180 -14.54 -3.06 -22.68
CA GLN A 180 -15.16 -2.07 -23.53
C GLN A 180 -15.73 -2.87 -24.71
N GLN A 181 -17.05 -2.92 -24.75
CA GLN A 181 -17.85 -3.64 -25.73
C GLN A 181 -17.54 -3.07 -27.12
N ALA A 182 -16.49 -3.57 -27.75
CA ALA A 182 -16.17 -3.37 -29.14
C ALA A 182 -16.56 -4.65 -29.87
N GLY A 183 -17.63 -4.56 -30.64
CA GLY A 183 -18.12 -5.65 -31.47
C GLY A 183 -17.05 -6.13 -32.46
N GLY A 184 -17.00 -7.44 -32.62
CA GLY A 184 -16.62 -8.12 -33.86
C GLY A 184 -15.16 -7.99 -34.31
N ALA A 185 -14.34 -8.96 -33.94
CA ALA A 185 -13.60 -9.81 -34.89
C ALA A 185 -12.84 -10.89 -34.12
N GLN A 186 -13.10 -12.15 -34.47
CA GLN A 186 -12.28 -13.27 -34.03
C GLN A 186 -10.87 -13.15 -34.64
N THR A 187 -9.85 -13.56 -33.90
CA THR A 187 -8.77 -14.37 -34.48
C THR A 187 -8.25 -15.34 -33.44
N TYR A 188 -8.20 -16.59 -33.87
CA TYR A 188 -7.84 -17.81 -33.16
C TYR A 188 -6.39 -18.14 -33.56
N GLY A 189 -5.57 -18.56 -32.59
CA GLY A 189 -4.37 -19.38 -32.81
C GLY A 189 -3.03 -18.65 -33.04
N GLY A 190 -1.97 -19.26 -32.52
CA GLY A 190 -0.58 -19.03 -32.95
C GLY A 190 0.36 -18.62 -31.83
N GLY A 191 1.21 -19.56 -31.39
CA GLY A 191 2.22 -19.35 -30.36
C GLY A 191 3.23 -18.24 -30.68
N GLY A 192 3.71 -17.60 -29.63
CA GLY A 192 4.77 -16.60 -29.69
C GLY A 192 5.36 -16.39 -28.31
N SER A 193 6.56 -16.95 -28.10
CA SER A 193 7.39 -16.85 -26.91
C SER A 193 7.45 -15.42 -26.38
N SER A 194 6.76 -15.14 -25.28
CA SER A 194 6.84 -13.84 -24.61
C SER A 194 8.12 -13.81 -23.78
N ALA A 195 9.21 -13.38 -24.42
CA ALA A 195 10.48 -13.13 -23.76
C ALA A 195 10.29 -12.06 -22.67
N VAL A 196 10.31 -12.50 -21.42
CA VAL A 196 10.52 -11.62 -20.26
C VAL A 196 11.96 -11.12 -20.39
N MET A 197 12.12 -9.88 -20.87
CA MET A 197 13.44 -9.28 -21.00
C MET A 197 13.92 -8.87 -19.59
N TRP A 198 14.81 -9.68 -19.04
CA TRP A 198 15.48 -9.46 -17.77
C TRP A 198 16.44 -8.27 -17.90
N ILE A 199 16.16 -7.17 -17.21
CA ILE A 199 17.15 -6.12 -16.96
C ILE A 199 17.23 -5.92 -15.45
N ALA A 200 18.14 -6.66 -14.83
CA ALA A 200 18.60 -6.38 -13.47
C ALA A 200 19.48 -5.12 -13.53
N VAL A 201 18.94 -3.97 -13.15
CA VAL A 201 19.74 -2.77 -12.96
C VAL A 201 20.34 -2.86 -11.57
N ALA A 202 21.58 -3.37 -11.49
CA ALA A 202 22.36 -3.36 -10.27
C ALA A 202 22.74 -1.91 -9.94
N ALA A 203 22.20 -1.38 -8.84
CA ALA A 203 22.64 -0.12 -8.27
C ALA A 203 23.93 -0.37 -7.47
N GLY A 204 25.05 -0.43 -8.19
CA GLY A 204 26.42 -0.44 -7.68
C GLY A 204 27.32 0.11 -8.78
N ALA A 205 28.23 1.01 -8.44
CA ALA A 205 28.94 1.89 -9.37
C ALA A 205 29.58 1.19 -10.60
N THR A 206 29.61 1.95 -11.72
CA THR A 206 30.37 1.81 -12.99
C THR A 206 29.90 0.86 -14.12
N ALA A 207 29.36 1.50 -15.17
CA ALA A 207 29.59 1.38 -16.62
C ALA A 207 29.22 0.12 -17.46
N ALA A 208 28.40 0.40 -18.49
CA ALA A 208 28.23 -0.27 -19.81
C ALA A 208 27.67 -1.72 -19.79
N VAL A 209 26.62 -2.09 -20.53
CA VAL A 209 26.34 -1.91 -21.97
C VAL A 209 24.83 -2.08 -22.20
N LEU A 210 24.22 -1.25 -23.04
CA LEU A 210 23.45 -1.70 -24.22
C LEU A 210 23.27 -0.50 -25.17
N ALA A 211 23.94 -0.62 -26.31
CA ALA A 211 23.94 0.35 -27.40
C ALA A 211 22.73 0.16 -28.32
N GLY A 212 22.25 1.27 -28.87
CA GLY A 212 21.46 1.31 -30.10
C GLY A 212 20.05 1.87 -29.94
N LEU A 213 19.90 3.17 -30.25
CA LEU A 213 18.67 3.97 -30.42
C LEU A 213 18.14 4.72 -29.18
N ALA A 214 18.89 5.72 -28.68
CA ALA A 214 18.35 7.01 -28.17
C ALA A 214 19.44 7.88 -27.51
N MET A 215 20.44 8.37 -28.27
CA MET A 215 21.50 9.22 -27.70
C MET A 215 21.05 10.65 -27.33
N SER A 216 19.79 11.04 -27.58
CA SER A 216 19.27 12.36 -27.19
C SER A 216 18.44 12.38 -25.90
N ARG A 217 18.03 11.23 -25.33
CA ARG A 217 17.23 11.18 -24.08
C ARG A 217 18.03 10.78 -22.83
N ALA A 218 19.29 10.38 -23.01
CA ALA A 218 20.15 9.97 -21.91
C ALA A 218 20.68 11.15 -21.08
N SER A 219 20.82 12.34 -21.68
CA SER A 219 21.14 13.58 -20.95
C SER A 219 20.00 13.94 -20.01
N ASP A 220 18.77 14.02 -20.53
CA ASP A 220 17.58 14.35 -19.74
C ASP A 220 17.36 13.38 -18.57
N ALA A 221 17.61 12.08 -18.79
CA ALA A 221 17.50 11.07 -17.73
C ALA A 221 18.59 11.22 -16.66
N LYS A 222 19.80 11.63 -17.04
CA LYS A 222 20.90 11.88 -16.10
C LYS A 222 20.69 13.17 -15.32
N ASP A 223 20.19 14.21 -15.98
CA ASP A 223 19.84 15.48 -15.35
C ASP A 223 18.65 15.32 -14.39
N ALA A 224 17.63 14.53 -14.78
CA ALA A 224 16.52 14.17 -13.90
C ALA A 224 16.98 13.33 -12.70
N SER A 225 17.92 12.39 -12.89
CA SER A 225 18.50 11.61 -11.79
C SER A 225 19.31 12.48 -10.84
N ASN A 226 20.11 13.42 -11.37
CA ASN A 226 20.89 14.36 -10.55
C ASN A 226 19.96 15.30 -9.78
N ALA A 227 18.87 15.77 -10.42
CA ALA A 227 17.85 16.59 -9.77
C ALA A 227 17.11 15.81 -8.66
N ALA A 228 16.80 14.54 -8.88
CA ALA A 228 16.20 13.67 -7.87
C ALA A 228 17.14 13.43 -6.67
N THR A 229 18.43 13.17 -6.92
CA THR A 229 19.45 13.06 -5.87
C THR A 229 19.60 14.37 -5.09
N ALA A 230 19.61 15.52 -5.79
CA ALA A 230 19.67 16.82 -5.14
C ALA A 230 18.42 17.09 -4.27
N ALA A 231 17.23 16.72 -4.75
CA ALA A 231 16.00 16.84 -3.98
C ALA A 231 15.98 15.91 -2.75
N ALA A 232 16.49 14.69 -2.87
CA ALA A 232 16.64 13.76 -1.75
C ALA A 232 17.61 14.30 -0.69
N ASN A 233 18.79 14.79 -1.11
CA ASN A 233 19.76 15.40 -0.20
C ASN A 233 19.19 16.65 0.49
N LYS A 234 18.38 17.44 -0.22
CA LYS A 234 17.67 18.57 0.37
C LYS A 234 16.63 18.11 1.39
N ALA A 235 15.87 17.06 1.11
CA ALA A 235 14.89 16.51 2.05
C ALA A 235 15.56 15.98 3.33
N ASP A 236 16.71 15.32 3.21
CA ASP A 236 17.51 14.88 4.38
C ASP A 236 18.01 16.09 5.18
N SER A 237 18.49 17.13 4.50
CA SER A 237 18.89 18.38 5.16
C SER A 237 17.72 19.05 5.88
N ASP A 238 16.55 19.13 5.26
CA ASP A 238 15.34 19.72 5.86
C ASP A 238 14.87 18.88 7.07
N ALA A 239 15.01 17.55 7.00
CA ALA A 239 14.69 16.64 8.11
C ALA A 239 15.64 16.80 9.31
N LEU A 240 16.94 16.97 9.05
CA LEU A 240 17.93 17.28 10.10
C LEU A 240 17.62 18.63 10.75
N ALA A 241 17.31 19.66 9.97
CA ALA A 241 16.92 20.96 10.49
C ALA A 241 15.64 20.90 11.35
N ALA A 242 14.65 20.09 10.94
CA ALA A 242 13.45 19.85 11.73
C ALA A 242 13.75 19.14 13.06
N LYS A 243 14.67 18.17 13.05
CA LYS A 243 15.14 17.48 14.27
C LYS A 243 15.84 18.45 15.23
N ASP A 244 16.68 19.34 14.72
CA ASP A 244 17.37 20.34 15.52
C ASP A 244 16.41 21.39 16.11
N ALA A 245 15.40 21.80 15.34
CA ALA A 245 14.33 22.67 15.81
C ALA A 245 13.52 22.00 16.94
N ALA A 246 13.19 20.72 16.79
CA ALA A 246 12.49 19.96 17.84
C ALA A 246 13.34 19.83 19.12
N ASN A 247 14.63 19.56 18.99
CA ASN A 247 15.56 19.51 20.13
C ASN A 247 15.69 20.86 20.83
N THR A 248 15.71 21.96 20.07
CA THR A 248 15.72 23.32 20.62
C THR A 248 14.43 23.63 21.37
N ALA A 249 13.28 23.28 20.80
CA ALA A 249 11.99 23.46 21.46
C ALA A 249 11.89 22.67 22.77
N ASN A 250 12.37 21.43 22.78
CA ASN A 250 12.45 20.62 24.00
C ASN A 250 13.36 21.27 25.06
N THR A 251 14.51 21.79 24.65
CA THR A 251 15.44 22.49 25.55
C THR A 251 14.79 23.73 26.17
N ASN A 252 14.09 24.53 25.37
CA ASN A 252 13.36 25.71 25.85
C ASN A 252 12.22 25.34 26.81
N ALA A 253 11.48 24.26 26.53
CA ALA A 253 10.43 23.76 27.40
C ALA A 253 10.97 23.31 28.76
N VAL A 254 12.11 22.59 28.77
CA VAL A 254 12.79 22.19 30.01
C VAL A 254 13.26 23.41 30.80
N ALA A 255 13.89 24.40 30.14
CA ALA A 255 14.35 25.62 30.79
C ALA A 255 13.19 26.42 31.42
N ALA A 256 12.07 26.55 30.70
CA ALA A 256 10.86 27.19 31.23
C ALA A 256 10.29 26.42 32.43
N GLY A 257 10.24 25.08 32.35
CA GLY A 257 9.82 24.22 33.47
C GLY A 257 10.68 24.40 34.71
N CYS A 258 12.01 24.42 34.57
CA CYS A 258 12.91 24.67 35.69
C CYS A 258 12.76 26.10 36.25
N ALA A 259 12.56 27.13 35.41
CA ALA A 259 12.33 28.50 35.87
C ALA A 259 11.01 28.67 36.63
N LEU A 260 9.98 27.88 36.30
CA LEU A 260 8.73 27.87 37.05
C LEU A 260 8.94 27.29 38.47
N ASN A 261 9.80 26.27 38.62
CA ASN A 261 10.10 25.70 39.94
C ASN A 261 10.74 26.72 40.89
N THR A 262 11.51 27.68 40.39
CA THR A 262 12.14 28.72 41.22
C THR A 262 11.19 29.86 41.59
N LEU A 263 10.21 30.17 40.72
CA LEU A 263 9.18 31.19 40.96
C LEU A 263 8.14 30.74 41.98
N PHE A 264 7.78 29.46 41.97
CA PHE A 264 6.80 28.87 42.88
C PHE A 264 7.51 28.05 43.97
N GLY A 265 8.23 28.75 44.86
CA GLY A 265 8.76 28.14 46.08
C GLY A 265 7.67 27.34 46.78
N THR A 266 7.89 26.03 46.96
CA THR A 266 6.85 25.05 47.32
C THR A 266 6.13 25.40 48.63
N PRO A 267 4.82 25.08 48.75
CA PRO A 267 4.50 23.75 49.26
C PRO A 267 3.29 22.99 48.66
N THR A 268 2.81 23.22 47.42
CA THR A 268 1.63 22.45 46.93
C THR A 268 1.62 21.93 45.48
N ALA A 269 2.59 22.25 44.62
CA ALA A 269 2.68 21.67 43.27
C ALA A 269 3.92 20.78 43.14
N THR A 270 3.79 19.57 42.60
CA THR A 270 4.92 18.69 42.33
C THR A 270 5.90 19.37 41.36
N PRO A 271 7.18 19.53 41.71
CA PRO A 271 8.14 20.23 40.88
C PRO A 271 8.29 19.55 39.52
N PHE A 272 8.46 20.34 38.47
CA PHE A 272 8.76 19.83 37.14
C PHE A 272 10.11 19.10 37.18
N THR A 273 10.11 17.80 36.91
CA THR A 273 11.31 16.97 36.78
C THR A 273 11.40 16.45 35.34
N PRO A 274 12.29 16.99 34.50
CA PRO A 274 12.50 16.46 33.15
C PRO A 274 13.10 15.06 33.20
N VAL A 275 12.80 14.23 32.19
CA VAL A 275 13.34 12.87 32.12
C VAL A 275 14.81 12.94 31.70
N GLY A 276 15.72 12.44 32.55
CA GLY A 276 17.16 12.32 32.24
C GLY A 276 18.03 13.53 32.61
N THR A 277 17.47 14.59 33.18
CA THR A 277 18.22 15.73 33.74
C THR A 277 17.60 16.21 35.05
N THR A 278 18.34 16.94 35.87
CA THR A 278 17.84 17.54 37.13
C THR A 278 17.80 19.05 37.00
N CYS A 279 16.66 19.67 37.35
CA CYS A 279 16.57 21.13 37.52
C CYS A 279 17.23 21.55 38.86
N PRO A 280 17.91 22.72 38.93
CA PRO A 280 18.38 23.30 40.18
C PRO A 280 17.25 23.89 41.03
#